data_AF-A0A4E0S0W1-F1
#
_entry.id   AF-A0A4E0S0W1-F1
#
_cell.length_a   1.000
_cell.length_b   1.000
_cell.length_c   1.000
_cell.angle_alpha   90.00
_cell.angle_beta   90.00
_cell.angle_gamma   90.00
#
_symmetry.space_group_name_H-M   'P 1'
#
loop_
_entity.id
_entity.type
_entity.pdbx_description
1 polymer ?
#
loop_
_entity_poly.entity_id
_entity_poly.type
_entity_poly.pdbx_seq_one_letter_code
_entity_poly.pdbx_strand_id
1 'polypeptide(L)'
;MSNRHVHRADISDMGRAAEETEVQRAANKQLMEEGRIIRSKELERRRREEENGYDNYKSQDASNKVSSNGGPSRYSSQRSSIELSSSASSSSRNVDARELRMQLIQLEEKFKGAMMANVQLDNDKQLLRYEVDLLKDKLEDLTDSNASLHKSFLEKKRDLAYERMQVAELNHRLDFARKQIEARDQLLIEHDLILLGGSGVDDAPPLPADQKPPPDPDGEGAPAAGAKGHDGKQEKRVPNGFADSERSKPETLPSMALVSKSTADMLNNLGEPSLEAQILRLFEIRKELTARVEKLENDLETERSQPGPVSRYESRTRYAQSQEAELKQDLHNLRSQAQEYKYKLQEALQRNTALESDIVRLEGQIKRYKTIAESCEQEEAALKQEIRQHIRQIREVKSELEDYKVTNARLQRKLDKLDRSSVAPTSLVSTSLRNARDSSAHR
;
A
#
# COMPACT_ATOMS: atom_id res chain seq x y z
N MET A 1 12.17 -39.17 39.04
CA MET A 1 12.23 -39.01 37.57
C MET A 1 10.98 -39.66 36.98
N SER A 2 10.00 -38.88 36.56
CA SER A 2 8.73 -39.38 36.00
C SER A 2 8.73 -39.08 34.50
N ASN A 3 9.06 -40.08 33.69
CA ASN A 3 9.02 -39.98 32.23
C ASN A 3 7.57 -39.97 31.75
N ARG A 4 7.10 -38.82 31.23
CA ARG A 4 5.85 -38.78 30.45
C ARG A 4 6.18 -39.17 29.01
N HIS A 5 5.74 -40.36 28.64
CA HIS A 5 5.68 -40.81 27.25
C HIS A 5 4.54 -40.03 26.57
N VAL A 6 4.87 -39.11 25.67
CA VAL A 6 3.88 -38.42 24.82
C VAL A 6 3.67 -39.30 23.59
N HIS A 7 2.43 -39.73 23.36
CA HIS A 7 2.11 -40.64 22.26
C HIS A 7 2.21 -39.88 20.93
N ARG A 8 2.97 -40.46 19.99
CA ARG A 8 3.21 -39.95 18.62
C ARG A 8 1.93 -39.71 17.81
N ALA A 9 0.79 -40.26 18.25
CA ALA A 9 -0.53 -40.02 17.67
C ALA A 9 -1.06 -38.59 17.94
N ASP A 10 -0.80 -38.04 19.13
CA ASP A 10 -1.31 -36.71 19.55
C ASP A 10 -0.70 -35.56 18.73
N ILE A 11 0.53 -35.74 18.25
CA ILE A 11 1.25 -34.75 17.43
C ILE A 11 0.64 -34.67 16.02
N SER A 12 0.17 -35.80 15.49
CA SER A 12 -0.48 -35.86 14.16
C SER A 12 -1.91 -35.32 14.21
N ASP A 13 -2.62 -35.50 15.32
CA ASP A 13 -3.98 -34.98 15.49
C ASP A 13 -3.99 -33.48 15.76
N MET A 14 -2.98 -32.97 16.48
CA MET A 14 -2.75 -31.53 16.63
C MET A 14 -2.37 -30.84 15.31
N GLY A 15 -1.62 -31.51 14.44
CA GLY A 15 -1.30 -31.01 13.10
C GLY A 15 -2.54 -30.90 12.21
N ARG A 16 -3.40 -31.93 12.21
CA ARG A 16 -4.67 -31.91 11.49
C ARG A 16 -5.62 -30.84 12.02
N ALA A 17 -5.73 -30.68 13.34
CA ALA A 17 -6.55 -29.63 13.94
C ALA A 17 -6.01 -28.22 13.60
N ALA A 18 -4.69 -28.03 13.55
CA ALA A 18 -4.10 -26.76 13.15
C ALA A 18 -4.41 -26.42 11.68
N GLU A 19 -4.26 -27.39 10.78
CA GLU A 19 -4.57 -27.25 9.35
C GLU A 19 -6.07 -26.97 9.13
N GLU A 20 -6.94 -27.65 9.88
CA GLU A 20 -8.39 -27.44 9.82
C GLU A 20 -8.79 -26.03 10.32
N THR A 21 -8.12 -25.49 11.34
CA THR A 21 -8.33 -24.10 11.78
C THR A 21 -7.79 -23.06 10.80
N GLU A 22 -6.73 -23.39 10.06
CA GLU A 22 -6.16 -22.53 9.03
C GLU A 22 -7.07 -22.48 7.80
N VAL A 23 -7.59 -23.63 7.36
CA VAL A 23 -8.59 -23.73 6.30
C VAL A 23 -9.85 -22.96 6.66
N GLN A 24 -10.34 -23.07 7.90
CA GLN A 24 -11.49 -22.28 8.37
C GLN A 24 -11.20 -20.77 8.36
N ARG A 25 -9.99 -20.35 8.73
CA ARG A 25 -9.59 -18.93 8.71
C ARG A 25 -9.47 -18.41 7.27
N ALA A 26 -8.96 -19.22 6.34
CA ALA A 26 -8.89 -18.90 4.92
C ALA A 26 -10.28 -18.81 4.28
N ALA A 27 -11.18 -19.75 4.58
CA ALA A 27 -12.56 -19.72 4.12
C ALA A 27 -13.33 -18.48 4.65
N ASN A 28 -13.12 -18.09 5.91
CA ASN A 28 -13.69 -16.86 6.45
C ASN A 28 -13.16 -15.60 5.77
N LYS A 29 -11.87 -15.56 5.40
CA LYS A 29 -11.31 -14.45 4.62
C LYS A 29 -11.94 -14.35 3.23
N GLN A 30 -12.09 -15.48 2.54
CA GLN A 30 -12.75 -15.53 1.24
C GLN A 30 -14.21 -15.08 1.31
N LEU A 31 -14.97 -15.53 2.32
CA LEU A 31 -16.35 -15.07 2.54
C LEU A 31 -16.46 -13.56 2.79
N MET A 32 -15.50 -12.99 3.52
CA MET A 32 -15.45 -11.55 3.74
C MET A 32 -15.12 -10.79 2.46
N GLU A 33 -14.18 -11.29 1.67
CA GLU A 33 -13.78 -10.70 0.39
C GLU A 33 -14.91 -10.78 -0.66
N GLU A 34 -15.59 -11.92 -0.75
CA GLU A 34 -16.82 -12.07 -1.52
C GLU A 34 -17.92 -11.12 -1.01
N GLY A 35 -18.06 -10.94 0.31
CA GLY A 35 -18.98 -9.98 0.91
C GLY A 35 -18.67 -8.53 0.51
N ARG A 36 -17.39 -8.15 0.42
CA ARG A 36 -16.97 -6.84 -0.09
C ARG A 36 -17.31 -6.69 -1.57
N ILE A 37 -17.03 -7.71 -2.38
CA ILE A 37 -17.34 -7.73 -3.82
C ILE A 37 -18.85 -7.61 -4.05
N ILE A 38 -19.67 -8.36 -3.31
CA ILE A 38 -21.13 -8.30 -3.40
C ILE A 38 -21.64 -6.91 -3.02
N ARG A 39 -21.15 -6.34 -1.92
CA ARG A 39 -21.54 -5.00 -1.48
C ARG A 39 -21.16 -3.92 -2.51
N SER A 40 -19.96 -4.02 -3.09
CA SER A 40 -19.49 -3.13 -4.15
C SER A 40 -20.37 -3.24 -5.41
N LYS A 41 -20.67 -4.48 -5.82
CA LYS A 41 -21.51 -4.77 -6.99
C LYS A 41 -22.97 -4.35 -6.80
N GLU A 42 -23.51 -4.45 -5.58
CA GLU A 42 -24.86 -4.00 -5.22
C GLU A 42 -24.95 -2.46 -5.24
N LEU A 43 -23.93 -1.77 -4.70
CA LEU A 43 -23.82 -0.31 -4.77
C LEU A 43 -23.74 0.17 -6.22
N GLU A 44 -22.98 -0.53 -7.06
CA GLU A 44 -22.87 -0.21 -8.48
C GLU A 44 -24.15 -0.54 -9.26
N ARG A 45 -24.87 -1.61 -8.91
CA ARG A 45 -26.20 -1.92 -9.46
C ARG A 45 -27.19 -0.81 -9.14
N ARG A 46 -27.20 -0.33 -7.89
CA ARG A 46 -28.08 0.75 -7.46
C ARG A 46 -27.76 2.08 -8.14
N ARG A 47 -26.47 2.39 -8.36
CA ARG A 47 -26.04 3.54 -9.16
C ARG A 47 -26.50 3.43 -10.62
N ARG A 48 -26.41 2.24 -11.21
CA ARG A 48 -26.87 1.98 -12.59
C ARG A 48 -28.40 2.04 -12.71
N GLU A 49 -29.15 1.64 -11.68
CA GLU A 49 -30.60 1.79 -11.60
C GLU A 49 -31.03 3.25 -11.41
N GLU A 50 -30.26 4.03 -10.64
CA GLU A 50 -30.46 5.48 -10.50
C GLU A 50 -30.16 6.20 -11.82
N GLU A 51 -29.06 5.87 -12.53
CA GLU A 51 -28.74 6.40 -13.87
C GLU A 51 -29.82 6.01 -14.92
N ASN A 52 -30.28 4.75 -14.94
CA ASN A 52 -31.33 4.29 -15.86
C ASN A 52 -32.73 4.84 -15.51
N GLY A 53 -32.98 5.19 -14.24
CA GLY A 53 -34.22 5.82 -13.79
C GLY A 53 -34.40 7.25 -14.30
N TYR A 54 -33.30 7.95 -14.60
CA TYR A 54 -33.33 9.29 -15.20
C TYR A 54 -33.68 9.28 -16.70
N ASP A 55 -33.43 8.19 -17.43
CA ASP A 55 -33.78 8.09 -18.85
C ASP A 55 -35.28 7.83 -19.10
N ASN A 56 -35.97 7.15 -18.17
CA ASN A 56 -37.41 6.88 -18.29
C ASN A 56 -38.29 8.14 -18.15
N TYR A 57 -37.79 9.19 -17.47
CA TYR A 57 -38.50 10.47 -17.37
C TYR A 57 -38.28 11.41 -18.57
N LYS A 58 -37.33 11.10 -19.47
CA LYS A 58 -37.05 11.90 -20.67
C LYS A 58 -37.74 11.38 -21.95
N SER A 59 -38.31 10.17 -21.92
CA SER A 59 -38.89 9.54 -23.12
C SER A 59 -40.34 9.96 -23.42
N GLN A 60 -41.07 10.56 -22.47
CA GLN A 60 -42.47 10.97 -22.69
C GLN A 60 -42.68 12.36 -23.32
N ASP A 61 -41.64 13.19 -23.46
CA ASP A 61 -41.78 14.58 -23.96
C ASP A 61 -41.21 14.79 -25.38
N ALA A 62 -40.85 13.69 -26.07
CA ALA A 62 -40.20 13.72 -27.38
C ALA A 62 -41.10 13.24 -28.55
N SER A 63 -42.42 13.18 -28.36
CA SER A 63 -43.35 12.65 -29.39
C SER A 63 -44.45 13.63 -29.81
N ASN A 64 -44.17 14.92 -29.96
CA ASN A 64 -45.02 15.81 -30.78
C ASN A 64 -44.33 17.11 -31.19
N LYS A 65 -43.51 17.07 -32.24
CA LYS A 65 -43.23 18.25 -33.08
C LYS A 65 -42.84 17.82 -34.48
N VAL A 66 -43.85 17.57 -35.31
CA VAL A 66 -43.72 17.58 -36.76
C VAL A 66 -43.97 19.00 -37.26
N SER A 67 -43.03 19.44 -38.09
CA SER A 67 -42.98 20.67 -38.87
C SER A 67 -44.20 20.87 -39.76
N SER A 68 -44.75 22.09 -39.82
CA SER A 68 -45.18 22.65 -41.10
C SER A 68 -45.21 24.19 -41.06
N ASN A 69 -44.56 24.74 -42.08
CA ASN A 69 -44.53 26.14 -42.46
C ASN A 69 -45.81 26.48 -43.25
N GLY A 70 -46.43 27.63 -43.02
CA GLY A 70 -47.49 28.13 -43.90
C GLY A 70 -48.39 29.19 -43.27
N GLY A 71 -48.11 30.47 -43.53
CA GLY A 71 -49.19 31.46 -43.71
C GLY A 71 -49.70 31.40 -45.16
N PRO A 72 -50.73 32.17 -45.59
CA PRO A 72 -51.45 33.26 -44.89
C PRO A 72 -53.00 33.18 -45.05
N SER A 73 -53.74 34.20 -44.57
CA SER A 73 -55.11 34.66 -44.97
C SER A 73 -55.99 34.95 -43.74
N ARG A 74 -56.29 36.21 -43.40
CA ARG A 74 -57.41 37.04 -43.90
C ARG A 74 -58.77 36.34 -43.84
N TYR A 75 -59.60 36.70 -42.86
CA TYR A 75 -60.99 37.16 -42.99
C TYR A 75 -61.71 37.15 -41.61
N SER A 76 -62.15 38.33 -41.18
CA SER A 76 -63.48 38.65 -40.61
C SER A 76 -64.01 37.80 -39.44
N SER A 77 -64.13 38.33 -38.22
CA SER A 77 -65.21 39.18 -37.71
C SER A 77 -66.12 38.38 -36.77
N GLN A 78 -66.05 38.68 -35.48
CA GLN A 78 -67.21 39.18 -34.75
C GLN A 78 -66.77 39.79 -33.44
N ARG A 79 -66.88 41.12 -33.43
CA ARG A 79 -66.75 42.02 -32.30
C ARG A 79 -68.18 42.38 -31.89
N SER A 80 -68.53 42.14 -30.64
CA SER A 80 -69.55 42.87 -29.89
C SER A 80 -69.05 42.91 -28.43
N SER A 81 -68.41 44.01 -28.03
CA SER A 81 -69.01 45.23 -27.48
C SER A 81 -69.49 45.06 -26.04
N ILE A 82 -68.71 45.55 -25.08
CA ILE A 82 -69.14 46.66 -24.22
C ILE A 82 -67.94 47.56 -23.94
N GLU A 83 -68.10 48.85 -24.22
CA GLU A 83 -67.23 49.89 -23.69
C GLU A 83 -67.81 50.37 -22.37
N LEU A 84 -66.95 50.53 -21.36
CA LEU A 84 -67.12 51.58 -20.35
C LEU A 84 -65.75 52.23 -20.17
N SER A 85 -65.67 53.43 -20.73
CA SER A 85 -64.59 54.38 -20.59
C SER A 85 -64.60 54.99 -19.19
N SER A 86 -63.44 54.95 -18.53
CA SER A 86 -63.11 55.90 -17.47
C SER A 86 -61.60 56.10 -17.41
N SER A 87 -61.16 57.09 -18.18
CA SER A 87 -60.28 58.19 -17.77
C SER A 87 -59.04 57.86 -16.92
N ALA A 88 -57.88 57.98 -17.58
CA ALA A 88 -56.71 58.72 -17.11
C ALA A 88 -56.21 58.45 -15.68
N SER A 89 -55.43 57.38 -15.49
CA SER A 89 -54.37 57.30 -14.45
C SER A 89 -53.42 56.10 -14.64
N SER A 90 -53.17 55.67 -15.88
CA SER A 90 -52.45 54.43 -16.21
C SER A 90 -50.93 54.59 -16.39
N SER A 91 -50.31 55.63 -15.84
CA SER A 91 -48.84 55.78 -15.92
C SER A 91 -48.12 55.33 -14.66
N SER A 92 -48.76 55.35 -13.48
CA SER A 92 -48.08 55.04 -12.20
C SER A 92 -48.20 53.56 -11.80
N ARG A 93 -49.35 52.90 -12.02
CA ARG A 93 -49.56 51.49 -11.63
C ARG A 93 -48.92 50.47 -12.59
N ASN A 94 -48.64 50.87 -13.83
CA ASN A 94 -47.98 49.99 -14.80
C ASN A 94 -46.47 49.85 -14.54
N VAL A 95 -45.86 50.82 -13.84
CA VAL A 95 -44.47 50.76 -13.41
C VAL A 95 -44.32 49.73 -12.29
N ASP A 96 -45.22 49.75 -11.29
CA ASP A 96 -45.23 48.77 -10.18
C ASP A 96 -45.44 47.32 -10.65
N ALA A 97 -46.36 47.08 -11.59
CA ALA A 97 -46.60 45.72 -12.11
C ALA A 97 -45.43 45.20 -12.96
N ARG A 98 -44.72 46.10 -13.67
CA ARG A 98 -43.53 45.74 -14.45
C ARG A 98 -42.32 45.49 -13.54
N GLU A 99 -42.17 46.29 -12.49
CA GLU A 99 -41.11 46.15 -11.50
C GLU A 99 -41.27 44.88 -10.67
N LEU A 100 -42.48 44.56 -10.19
CA LEU A 100 -42.77 43.30 -9.49
C LEU A 100 -42.51 42.07 -10.37
N ARG A 101 -42.83 42.13 -11.66
CA ARG A 101 -42.46 41.07 -12.61
C ARG A 101 -40.95 40.93 -12.78
N MET A 102 -40.24 42.04 -12.82
CA MET A 102 -38.78 42.02 -12.93
C MET A 102 -38.12 41.47 -11.64
N GLN A 103 -38.66 41.82 -10.47
CA GLN A 103 -38.23 41.25 -9.18
C GLN A 103 -38.53 39.74 -9.09
N LEU A 104 -39.70 39.30 -9.58
CA LEU A 104 -40.05 37.88 -9.66
C LEU A 104 -39.05 37.13 -10.54
N ILE A 105 -38.74 37.64 -11.73
CA ILE A 105 -37.74 37.04 -12.64
C ILE A 105 -36.36 36.98 -11.97
N GLN A 106 -35.93 38.06 -11.29
CA GLN A 106 -34.66 38.07 -10.56
C GLN A 106 -34.63 37.04 -9.42
N LEU A 107 -35.74 36.84 -8.71
CA LEU A 107 -35.85 35.82 -7.67
C LEU A 107 -35.87 34.41 -8.26
N GLU A 108 -36.55 34.20 -9.38
CA GLU A 108 -36.57 32.94 -10.11
C GLU A 108 -35.16 32.58 -10.63
N GLU A 109 -34.43 33.54 -11.19
CA GLU A 109 -33.04 33.35 -11.62
C GLU A 109 -32.10 33.05 -10.44
N LYS A 110 -32.25 33.75 -9.32
CA LYS A 110 -31.49 33.47 -8.09
C LYS A 110 -31.80 32.09 -7.52
N PHE A 111 -33.08 31.69 -7.51
CA PHE A 111 -33.50 30.36 -7.08
C PHE A 111 -32.93 29.27 -7.98
N LYS A 112 -32.97 29.47 -9.30
CA LYS A 112 -32.37 28.55 -10.27
C LYS A 112 -30.85 28.43 -10.07
N GLY A 113 -30.17 29.55 -9.83
CA GLY A 113 -28.74 29.58 -9.50
C GLY A 113 -28.43 28.80 -8.22
N ALA A 114 -29.21 29.00 -7.16
CA ALA A 114 -29.08 28.26 -5.90
C ALA A 114 -29.36 26.76 -6.08
N MET A 115 -30.37 26.40 -6.89
CA MET A 115 -30.69 25.00 -7.19
C MET A 115 -29.55 24.30 -7.94
N MET A 116 -28.97 24.96 -8.95
CA MET A 116 -27.80 24.43 -9.67
C MET A 116 -26.58 24.28 -8.76
N ALA A 117 -26.32 25.27 -7.90
CA ALA A 117 -25.23 25.20 -6.92
C ALA A 117 -25.45 24.06 -5.93
N ASN A 118 -26.69 23.85 -5.47
CA ASN A 118 -27.03 22.75 -4.56
C ASN A 118 -26.82 21.37 -5.21
N VAL A 119 -27.25 21.21 -6.47
CA VAL A 119 -26.98 19.99 -7.24
C VAL A 119 -25.48 19.75 -7.41
N GLN A 120 -24.71 20.82 -7.69
CA GLN A 120 -23.26 20.71 -7.82
C GLN A 120 -22.59 20.32 -6.50
N LEU A 121 -23.03 20.90 -5.38
CA LEU A 121 -22.55 20.51 -4.05
C LEU A 121 -22.88 19.06 -3.70
N ASP A 122 -24.06 18.56 -4.09
CA ASP A 122 -24.41 17.16 -3.88
C ASP A 122 -23.54 16.22 -4.74
N ASN A 123 -23.19 16.60 -5.97
CA ASN A 123 -22.24 15.86 -6.80
C ASN A 123 -20.85 15.83 -6.16
N ASP A 124 -20.34 16.98 -5.72
CA ASP A 124 -19.03 17.08 -5.08
C ASP A 124 -18.99 16.27 -3.76
N LYS A 125 -20.07 16.32 -2.99
CA LYS A 125 -20.25 15.49 -1.78
C LYS A 125 -20.26 14.00 -2.09
N GLN A 126 -20.86 13.57 -3.19
CA GLN A 126 -20.82 12.18 -3.64
C GLN A 126 -19.40 11.78 -4.05
N LEU A 127 -18.71 12.61 -4.84
CA LEU A 127 -17.33 12.38 -5.25
C LEU A 127 -16.40 12.24 -4.03
N LEU A 128 -16.49 13.16 -3.08
CA LEU A 128 -15.70 13.12 -1.85
C LEU A 128 -16.03 11.89 -1.00
N ARG A 129 -17.29 11.42 -0.99
CA ARG A 129 -17.65 10.17 -0.30
C ARG A 129 -16.96 8.96 -0.94
N TYR A 130 -16.97 8.86 -2.27
CA TYR A 130 -16.26 7.80 -2.99
C TYR A 130 -14.75 7.86 -2.73
N GLU A 131 -14.16 9.05 -2.72
CA GLU A 131 -12.75 9.21 -2.41
C GLU A 131 -12.41 8.76 -0.99
N VAL A 132 -13.24 9.13 -0.01
CA VAL A 132 -13.09 8.69 1.39
C VAL A 132 -13.15 7.16 1.49
N ASP A 133 -14.09 6.52 0.79
CA ASP A 133 -14.21 5.06 0.83
C ASP A 133 -13.00 4.37 0.18
N LEU A 134 -12.51 4.89 -0.96
CA LEU A 134 -11.26 4.39 -1.58
C LEU A 134 -10.04 4.57 -0.66
N LEU A 135 -9.97 5.67 0.08
CA LEU A 135 -8.88 5.91 1.03
C LEU A 135 -8.97 4.97 2.24
N LYS A 136 -10.18 4.61 2.69
CA LYS A 136 -10.35 3.60 3.75
C LYS A 136 -9.89 2.22 3.28
N ASP A 137 -10.24 1.81 2.08
CA ASP A 137 -9.82 0.53 1.51
C ASP A 137 -8.28 0.47 1.43
N LYS A 138 -7.63 1.53 0.93
CA LYS A 138 -6.16 1.64 0.92
C LYS A 138 -5.54 1.59 2.31
N LEU A 139 -6.20 2.19 3.31
CA LEU A 139 -5.72 2.17 4.69
C LEU A 139 -5.85 0.76 5.28
N GLU A 140 -6.93 0.04 4.98
CA GLU A 140 -7.11 -1.36 5.36
C GLU A 140 -6.02 -2.24 4.74
N ASP A 141 -5.77 -2.11 3.43
CA ASP A 141 -4.73 -2.87 2.71
C ASP A 141 -3.32 -2.62 3.28
N LEU A 142 -2.99 -1.35 3.59
CA LEU A 142 -1.72 -0.98 4.21
C LEU A 142 -1.61 -1.55 5.63
N THR A 143 -2.71 -1.57 6.38
CA THR A 143 -2.76 -2.13 7.73
C THR A 143 -2.51 -3.65 7.70
N ASP A 144 -3.17 -4.35 6.79
CA ASP A 144 -3.01 -5.80 6.60
C ASP A 144 -1.60 -6.15 6.11
N SER A 145 -1.05 -5.38 5.16
CA SER A 145 0.32 -5.53 4.68
C SER A 145 1.34 -5.35 5.81
N ASN A 146 1.15 -4.32 6.66
CA ASN A 146 2.03 -4.07 7.80
C ASN A 146 1.94 -5.19 8.85
N ALA A 147 0.73 -5.68 9.15
CA ALA A 147 0.53 -6.82 10.05
C ALA A 147 1.22 -8.10 9.54
N SER A 148 1.10 -8.37 8.24
CA SER A 148 1.78 -9.50 7.58
C SER A 148 3.31 -9.35 7.64
N LEU A 149 3.82 -8.15 7.36
CA LEU A 149 5.25 -7.85 7.44
C LEU A 149 5.78 -8.05 8.86
N HIS A 150 5.07 -7.56 9.87
CA HIS A 150 5.43 -7.77 11.28
C HIS A 150 5.45 -9.25 11.67
N LYS A 151 4.50 -10.05 11.19
CA LYS A 151 4.50 -11.50 11.43
C LYS A 151 5.74 -12.16 10.81
N SER A 152 6.05 -11.84 9.54
CA SER A 152 7.24 -12.36 8.85
C SER A 152 8.54 -11.95 9.53
N PHE A 153 8.61 -10.73 10.08
CA PHE A 153 9.77 -10.24 10.83
C PHE A 153 9.98 -11.05 12.10
N LEU A 154 8.91 -11.35 12.84
CA LEU A 154 8.99 -12.17 14.05
C LEU A 154 9.39 -13.62 13.75
N GLU A 155 8.94 -14.18 12.63
CA GLU A 155 9.34 -15.50 12.15
C GLU A 155 10.84 -15.54 11.80
N LYS A 156 11.31 -14.62 10.94
CA LYS A 156 12.74 -14.48 10.63
C LYS A 156 13.61 -14.25 11.87
N LYS A 157 13.11 -13.52 12.87
CA LYS A 157 13.80 -13.33 14.15
C LYS A 157 13.93 -14.64 14.93
N ARG A 158 12.94 -15.52 14.88
CA ARG A 158 13.00 -16.87 15.48
C ARG A 158 13.97 -17.77 14.72
N ASP A 159 13.92 -17.77 13.39
CA ASP A 159 14.84 -18.55 12.55
C ASP A 159 16.29 -18.15 12.81
N LEU A 160 16.57 -16.84 12.86
CA LEU A 160 17.89 -16.32 13.22
C LEU A 160 18.36 -16.81 14.59
N ALA A 161 17.47 -16.90 15.57
CA ALA A 161 17.81 -17.40 16.91
C ALA A 161 18.12 -18.91 16.88
N TYR A 162 17.38 -19.68 16.09
CA TYR A 162 17.62 -21.11 15.88
C TYR A 162 18.98 -21.36 15.21
N GLU A 163 19.26 -20.65 14.12
CA GLU A 163 20.55 -20.74 13.42
C GLU A 163 21.73 -20.37 14.32
N ARG A 164 21.59 -19.31 15.14
CA ARG A 164 22.62 -18.94 16.13
C ARG A 164 22.89 -20.05 17.14
N MET A 165 21.86 -20.75 17.59
CA MET A 165 22.01 -21.88 18.50
C MET A 165 22.73 -23.05 17.83
N GLN A 166 22.40 -23.35 16.56
CA GLN A 166 23.04 -24.42 15.80
C GLN A 166 24.53 -24.12 15.53
N VAL A 167 24.86 -22.88 15.18
CA VAL A 167 26.26 -22.43 15.02
C VAL A 167 27.03 -22.59 16.33
N ALA A 168 26.44 -22.23 17.47
CA ALA A 168 27.08 -22.41 18.76
C ALA A 168 27.34 -23.90 19.09
N GLU A 169 26.40 -24.79 18.78
CA GLU A 169 26.58 -26.23 18.96
C GLU A 169 27.69 -26.80 18.07
N LEU A 170 27.69 -26.43 16.77
CA LEU A 170 28.72 -26.86 15.83
C LEU A 170 30.12 -26.36 16.24
N ASN A 171 30.23 -25.12 16.71
CA ASN A 171 31.49 -24.59 17.25
C ASN A 171 31.96 -25.39 18.45
N HIS A 172 31.06 -25.76 19.38
CA HIS A 172 31.45 -26.58 20.53
C HIS A 172 31.96 -27.97 20.11
N ARG A 173 31.32 -28.61 19.13
CA ARG A 173 31.77 -29.91 18.57
C ARG A 173 33.12 -29.78 17.86
N LEU A 174 33.33 -28.69 17.13
CA LEU A 174 34.57 -28.41 16.42
C LEU A 174 35.71 -28.19 17.43
N ASP A 175 35.49 -27.39 18.48
CA ASP A 175 36.46 -27.16 19.55
C ASP A 175 36.81 -28.46 20.28
N PHE A 176 35.83 -29.33 20.51
CA PHE A 176 36.07 -30.64 21.09
C PHE A 176 36.94 -31.52 20.19
N ALA A 177 36.64 -31.59 18.89
CA ALA A 177 37.46 -32.33 17.92
C ALA A 177 38.89 -31.77 17.82
N ARG A 178 39.05 -30.44 17.83
CA ARG A 178 40.36 -29.77 17.87
C ARG A 178 41.16 -30.18 19.09
N LYS A 179 40.56 -30.16 20.29
CA LYS A 179 41.23 -30.61 21.53
C LYS A 179 41.64 -32.08 21.48
N GLN A 180 40.85 -32.94 20.83
CA GLN A 180 41.23 -34.33 20.64
C GLN A 180 42.44 -34.49 19.70
N ILE A 181 42.48 -33.72 18.61
CA ILE A 181 43.64 -33.69 17.70
C ILE A 181 44.87 -33.14 18.41
N GLU A 182 44.72 -32.06 19.17
CA GLU A 182 45.81 -31.46 19.95
C GLU A 182 46.37 -32.45 20.98
N ALA A 183 45.51 -33.17 21.71
CA ALA A 183 45.94 -34.20 22.65
C ALA A 183 46.66 -35.36 21.94
N ARG A 184 46.18 -35.77 20.75
CA ARG A 184 46.87 -36.77 19.93
C ARG A 184 48.25 -36.27 19.52
N ASP A 185 48.34 -35.05 19.02
CA ASP A 185 49.60 -34.49 18.51
C ASP A 185 50.61 -34.26 19.64
N GLN A 186 50.17 -33.88 20.84
CA GLN A 186 51.00 -33.84 22.04
C GLN A 186 51.60 -35.21 22.37
N LEU A 187 50.80 -36.28 22.34
CA LEU A 187 51.30 -37.64 22.56
C LEU A 187 52.28 -38.08 21.47
N LEU A 188 52.08 -37.66 20.22
CA LEU A 188 53.04 -37.93 19.13
C LEU A 188 54.38 -37.23 19.37
N ILE A 189 54.34 -35.98 19.84
CA ILE A 189 55.54 -35.21 20.18
C ILE A 189 56.27 -35.82 21.39
N GLU A 190 55.55 -36.16 22.47
CA GLU A 190 56.13 -36.76 23.67
C GLU A 190 56.86 -38.08 23.41
N HIS A 191 56.44 -38.81 22.37
CA HIS A 191 57.01 -40.09 21.99
C HIS A 191 57.97 -40.02 20.78
N ASP A 192 58.33 -38.83 20.28
CA ASP A 192 59.21 -38.61 19.12
C ASP A 192 58.74 -39.31 17.82
N LEU A 193 57.42 -39.32 17.61
CA LEU A 193 56.77 -40.00 16.49
C LEU A 193 56.23 -38.97 15.47
N ILE A 194 56.46 -39.24 14.18
CA ILE A 194 55.99 -38.40 13.07
C ILE A 194 55.01 -39.21 12.21
N LEU A 195 53.90 -38.55 11.87
CA LEU A 195 52.84 -39.11 11.03
C LEU A 195 53.17 -38.81 9.55
N LEU A 196 53.57 -39.83 8.79
CA LEU A 196 53.92 -39.68 7.36
C LEU A 196 52.73 -40.04 6.46
N GLY A 197 52.49 -39.19 5.45
CA GLY A 197 51.41 -39.35 4.45
C GLY A 197 50.26 -38.34 4.54
N GLY A 198 50.32 -37.34 5.44
CA GLY A 198 49.25 -36.35 5.64
C GLY A 198 49.48 -34.93 5.08
N SER A 199 50.68 -34.59 4.58
CA SER A 199 51.08 -33.21 4.25
C SER A 199 50.63 -32.73 2.85
N GLY A 200 49.49 -33.21 2.35
CA GLY A 200 48.97 -32.87 1.02
C GLY A 200 47.75 -31.96 1.01
N VAL A 201 47.19 -31.63 2.17
CA VAL A 201 45.97 -30.80 2.26
C VAL A 201 46.02 -29.92 3.50
N ASP A 202 45.98 -28.61 3.24
CA ASP A 202 45.61 -27.52 4.15
C ASP A 202 46.64 -27.07 5.21
N ASP A 203 47.71 -26.43 4.72
CA ASP A 203 48.43 -25.38 5.48
C ASP A 203 48.24 -24.01 4.80
N ALA A 204 46.99 -23.72 4.41
CA ALA A 204 46.58 -22.40 3.93
C ALA A 204 46.01 -21.60 5.12
N PRO A 205 46.46 -20.36 5.37
CA PRO A 205 45.99 -19.54 6.47
C PRO A 205 44.46 -19.31 6.40
N PRO A 206 43.76 -19.15 7.54
CA PRO A 206 42.31 -18.92 7.53
C PRO A 206 41.99 -17.59 6.85
N LEU A 207 41.28 -17.64 5.72
CA LEU A 207 40.63 -16.46 5.14
C LEU A 207 39.36 -16.12 5.96
N PRO A 208 38.98 -14.82 6.04
CA PRO A 208 37.97 -14.34 6.97
C PRO A 208 36.56 -14.86 6.68
N ALA A 209 35.78 -15.00 7.75
CA ALA A 209 34.38 -15.37 7.73
C ALA A 209 33.53 -14.32 6.99
N ASP A 210 33.15 -14.62 5.75
CA ASP A 210 31.81 -14.31 5.24
C ASP A 210 31.58 -15.07 3.93
N GLN A 211 30.40 -15.72 3.84
CA GLN A 211 29.81 -16.42 2.69
C GLN A 211 30.06 -17.94 2.61
N LYS A 212 29.21 -18.69 3.33
CA LYS A 212 28.76 -20.02 2.92
C LYS A 212 27.40 -19.89 2.22
N PRO A 213 27.20 -20.49 1.04
CA PRO A 213 25.90 -21.02 0.62
C PRO A 213 25.89 -22.56 0.55
N PRO A 214 24.70 -23.19 0.45
CA PRO A 214 24.34 -24.42 1.16
C PRO A 214 24.58 -25.73 0.40
N PRO A 215 24.50 -26.88 1.09
CA PRO A 215 24.66 -28.21 0.49
C PRO A 215 23.31 -28.76 0.02
N ASP A 216 23.35 -29.60 -1.01
CA ASP A 216 22.27 -30.52 -1.34
C ASP A 216 22.83 -31.91 -1.68
N PRO A 217 21.99 -32.95 -1.50
CA PRO A 217 22.33 -34.29 -1.02
C PRO A 217 22.65 -35.24 -2.19
N ASP A 218 23.38 -36.34 -2.02
CA ASP A 218 22.86 -37.60 -1.49
C ASP A 218 24.01 -38.57 -1.13
N GLY A 219 23.85 -39.28 0.01
CA GLY A 219 24.60 -40.50 0.34
C GLY A 219 24.20 -41.67 -0.58
N GLU A 220 24.87 -42.81 -0.65
CA GLU A 220 25.31 -43.78 0.36
C GLU A 220 26.40 -44.67 -0.32
N GLY A 221 27.40 -45.30 0.31
CA GLY A 221 27.54 -45.80 1.67
C GLY A 221 27.24 -47.29 1.77
N ALA A 222 28.16 -48.19 1.39
CA ALA A 222 28.08 -49.63 1.74
C ALA A 222 29.24 -50.01 2.71
N PRO A 223 28.96 -50.62 3.89
CA PRO A 223 29.99 -51.01 4.86
C PRO A 223 30.31 -52.51 4.85
N ALA A 224 31.47 -52.83 5.44
CA ALA A 224 32.01 -54.18 5.69
C ALA A 224 31.55 -54.77 7.05
N ALA A 225 31.66 -56.10 7.24
CA ALA A 225 32.33 -56.73 8.40
C ALA A 225 32.13 -58.26 8.55
N GLY A 226 33.21 -58.94 9.00
CA GLY A 226 33.20 -60.07 9.96
C GLY A 226 33.54 -61.47 9.39
N ALA A 227 34.16 -62.45 10.09
CA ALA A 227 34.92 -62.56 11.34
C ALA A 227 35.42 -64.03 11.52
N LYS A 228 36.49 -64.26 12.30
CA LYS A 228 36.85 -65.46 13.13
C LYS A 228 37.37 -66.79 12.50
N GLY A 229 38.39 -67.37 13.16
CA GLY A 229 38.68 -68.83 13.18
C GLY A 229 40.12 -69.20 13.56
N HIS A 230 40.34 -70.22 14.39
CA HIS A 230 41.55 -70.52 15.18
C HIS A 230 42.06 -71.96 14.92
N ASP A 231 43.38 -72.17 15.15
CA ASP A 231 44.04 -73.40 15.70
C ASP A 231 44.51 -74.57 14.80
N GLY A 232 45.69 -75.16 15.14
CA GLY A 232 46.02 -76.59 14.89
C GLY A 232 47.27 -77.02 14.06
N LYS A 233 48.43 -77.16 14.75
CA LYS A 233 49.57 -78.13 14.65
C LYS A 233 49.88 -79.06 13.41
N GLN A 234 51.22 -79.17 13.17
CA GLN A 234 52.08 -80.36 12.92
C GLN A 234 52.58 -80.79 11.50
N GLU A 235 53.92 -80.80 11.41
CA GLU A 235 54.86 -81.81 10.84
C GLU A 235 55.13 -82.03 9.34
N LYS A 236 56.42 -81.77 8.99
CA LYS A 236 57.36 -82.45 8.06
C LYS A 236 56.82 -83.15 6.79
N ARG A 237 57.31 -82.68 5.63
CA ARG A 237 58.16 -83.44 4.68
C ARG A 237 58.49 -82.58 3.46
N VAL A 238 59.77 -82.54 3.08
CA VAL A 238 60.18 -82.29 1.68
C VAL A 238 59.98 -83.58 0.90
N PRO A 239 59.50 -83.53 -0.36
CA PRO A 239 60.48 -83.48 -1.45
C PRO A 239 60.02 -82.70 -2.70
N ASN A 240 61.03 -82.34 -3.51
CA ASN A 240 60.99 -81.71 -4.82
C ASN A 240 59.83 -82.10 -5.76
N GLY A 241 59.27 -81.10 -6.43
CA GLY A 241 58.48 -81.23 -7.66
C GLY A 241 58.18 -79.86 -8.24
N PHE A 242 58.73 -79.56 -9.41
CA PHE A 242 58.38 -78.40 -10.23
C PHE A 242 56.89 -78.44 -10.60
N ALA A 243 56.14 -77.36 -10.34
CA ALA A 243 54.95 -76.96 -11.08
C ALA A 243 54.64 -75.48 -10.81
N ASP A 244 54.37 -74.76 -11.89
CA ASP A 244 54.15 -73.32 -11.97
C ASP A 244 52.89 -72.79 -11.27
N SER A 245 52.94 -71.49 -10.97
CA SER A 245 51.82 -70.53 -10.82
C SER A 245 50.82 -70.72 -9.67
N GLU A 246 50.81 -69.76 -8.74
CA GLU A 246 49.71 -68.79 -8.56
C GLU A 246 49.91 -67.89 -7.32
N ARG A 247 49.98 -66.57 -7.58
CA ARG A 247 49.33 -65.49 -6.81
C ARG A 247 49.66 -65.33 -5.32
N SER A 248 50.69 -64.51 -5.07
CA SER A 248 50.73 -63.62 -3.92
C SER A 248 49.53 -62.63 -3.96
N LYS A 249 48.74 -62.57 -2.88
CA LYS A 249 47.94 -61.38 -2.57
C LYS A 249 48.75 -60.55 -1.56
N PRO A 250 49.21 -59.33 -1.88
CA PRO A 250 49.73 -58.44 -0.87
C PRO A 250 48.56 -57.74 -0.15
N GLU A 251 48.55 -57.81 1.17
CA GLU A 251 47.70 -57.00 2.04
C GLU A 251 48.02 -55.51 1.82
N THR A 252 47.03 -54.71 1.42
CA THR A 252 47.18 -53.26 1.32
C THR A 252 47.36 -52.65 2.71
N LEU A 253 48.55 -52.10 2.95
CA LEU A 253 48.95 -51.44 4.19
C LEU A 253 48.15 -50.14 4.45
N PRO A 254 47.98 -49.72 5.71
CA PRO A 254 47.28 -48.49 6.06
C PRO A 254 47.95 -47.24 5.46
N SER A 255 47.13 -46.32 4.94
CA SER A 255 47.50 -45.08 4.21
C SER A 255 48.30 -44.05 5.03
N MET A 256 48.55 -44.27 6.32
CA MET A 256 49.35 -43.40 7.19
C MET A 256 50.21 -44.28 8.09
N ALA A 257 51.50 -43.97 8.18
CA ALA A 257 52.46 -44.71 8.99
C ALA A 257 53.05 -43.78 10.06
N LEU A 258 53.10 -44.28 11.29
CA LEU A 258 53.74 -43.61 12.41
C LEU A 258 55.17 -44.12 12.55
N VAL A 259 56.15 -43.25 12.32
CA VAL A 259 57.58 -43.60 12.25
C VAL A 259 58.35 -42.69 13.21
N SER A 260 59.44 -43.18 13.81
CA SER A 260 60.28 -42.30 14.64
C SER A 260 60.94 -41.22 13.78
N LYS A 261 61.21 -40.07 14.37
CA LYS A 261 61.72 -38.89 13.65
C LYS A 261 62.96 -39.17 12.78
N SER A 262 63.94 -39.92 13.30
CA SER A 262 65.17 -40.22 12.55
C SER A 262 64.96 -41.17 11.37
N THR A 263 64.04 -42.12 11.47
CA THR A 263 63.71 -43.02 10.35
C THR A 263 62.75 -42.36 9.37
N ALA A 264 61.81 -41.54 9.81
CA ALA A 264 60.96 -40.73 8.94
C ALA A 264 61.78 -39.83 8.00
N ASP A 265 62.85 -39.20 8.50
CA ASP A 265 63.73 -38.35 7.69
C ASP A 265 64.53 -39.12 6.63
N MET A 266 64.91 -40.37 6.94
CA MET A 266 65.61 -41.23 5.96
C MET A 266 64.66 -41.83 4.92
N LEU A 267 63.40 -42.07 5.28
CA LEU A 267 62.41 -42.73 4.44
C LEU A 267 61.52 -41.75 3.66
N ASN A 268 61.32 -40.53 4.13
CA ASN A 268 60.74 -39.43 3.36
C ASN A 268 61.56 -39.08 2.12
N ASN A 269 62.85 -39.38 2.13
CA ASN A 269 63.67 -39.19 0.95
C ASN A 269 63.45 -40.29 -0.11
N LEU A 270 62.73 -41.39 0.19
CA LEU A 270 62.76 -42.63 -0.62
C LEU A 270 61.43 -43.42 -0.80
N GLY A 271 60.52 -43.47 0.19
CA GLY A 271 59.06 -43.69 0.01
C GLY A 271 58.51 -45.08 -0.42
N GLU A 272 58.81 -46.17 0.29
CA GLU A 272 58.16 -47.49 0.07
C GLU A 272 57.97 -48.30 1.38
N PRO A 273 57.26 -49.45 1.38
CA PRO A 273 56.72 -50.07 2.61
C PRO A 273 57.69 -50.96 3.40
N SER A 274 58.78 -51.43 2.80
CA SER A 274 59.87 -52.14 3.49
C SER A 274 61.17 -51.42 3.14
N LEU A 275 62.25 -51.56 3.90
CA LEU A 275 63.51 -50.91 3.55
C LEU A 275 64.07 -51.41 2.20
N GLU A 276 63.89 -52.71 1.94
CA GLU A 276 64.25 -53.36 0.68
C GLU A 276 63.28 -52.98 -0.44
N ALA A 277 62.02 -52.75 -0.09
CA ALA A 277 61.03 -52.15 -0.98
C ALA A 277 61.33 -50.65 -1.21
N GLN A 278 61.83 -49.89 -0.24
CA GLN A 278 62.30 -48.50 -0.40
C GLN A 278 63.46 -48.43 -1.36
N ILE A 279 64.37 -49.39 -1.24
CA ILE A 279 65.47 -49.56 -2.16
C ILE A 279 64.95 -49.93 -3.56
N LEU A 280 63.94 -50.80 -3.67
CA LEU A 280 63.36 -51.17 -4.97
C LEU A 280 62.47 -50.07 -5.57
N ARG A 281 61.72 -49.30 -4.77
CA ARG A 281 61.02 -48.09 -5.19
C ARG A 281 61.99 -47.07 -5.64
N LEU A 282 63.16 -46.92 -5.07
CA LEU A 282 64.10 -45.95 -5.61
C LEU A 282 64.52 -46.32 -7.02
N PHE A 283 64.66 -47.62 -7.29
CA PHE A 283 64.89 -48.13 -8.62
C PHE A 283 63.66 -48.02 -9.52
N GLU A 284 62.44 -48.18 -9.00
CA GLU A 284 61.19 -48.03 -9.76
C GLU A 284 60.76 -46.56 -9.94
N ILE A 285 60.76 -45.72 -8.91
CA ILE A 285 60.68 -44.25 -8.92
C ILE A 285 61.65 -43.69 -9.95
N ARG A 286 62.90 -44.16 -9.98
CA ARG A 286 63.82 -43.69 -11.02
C ARG A 286 63.30 -44.03 -12.42
N LYS A 287 62.74 -45.23 -12.61
CA LYS A 287 62.24 -45.75 -13.88
C LYS A 287 60.90 -45.09 -14.30
N GLU A 288 60.02 -44.83 -13.34
CA GLU A 288 58.76 -44.10 -13.49
C GLU A 288 59.00 -42.62 -13.70
N LEU A 289 59.96 -41.99 -13.01
CA LEU A 289 60.32 -40.59 -13.22
C LEU A 289 60.76 -40.37 -14.67
N THR A 290 61.54 -41.28 -15.25
CA THR A 290 61.89 -41.22 -16.67
C THR A 290 60.67 -41.33 -17.59
N ALA A 291 59.78 -42.29 -17.35
CA ALA A 291 58.56 -42.44 -18.15
C ALA A 291 57.58 -41.26 -17.95
N ARG A 292 57.58 -40.67 -16.76
CA ARG A 292 56.78 -39.50 -16.39
C ARG A 292 57.30 -38.25 -17.07
N VAL A 293 58.62 -38.09 -17.20
CA VAL A 293 59.22 -37.01 -17.98
C VAL A 293 58.81 -37.10 -19.45
N GLU A 294 58.95 -38.27 -20.09
CA GLU A 294 58.50 -38.47 -21.49
C GLU A 294 57.01 -38.18 -21.67
N LYS A 295 56.18 -38.59 -20.70
CA LYS A 295 54.76 -38.31 -20.75
C LYS A 295 54.46 -36.84 -20.51
N LEU A 296 55.13 -36.19 -19.56
CA LEU A 296 54.99 -34.75 -19.28
C LEU A 296 55.47 -33.89 -20.46
N GLU A 297 56.46 -34.35 -21.21
CA GLU A 297 56.89 -33.71 -22.45
C GLU A 297 55.84 -33.83 -23.55
N ASN A 298 55.25 -35.02 -23.74
CA ASN A 298 54.13 -35.21 -24.66
C ASN A 298 52.89 -34.40 -24.22
N ASP A 299 52.58 -34.39 -22.93
CA ASP A 299 51.46 -33.63 -22.36
C ASP A 299 51.73 -32.12 -22.52
N LEU A 300 52.95 -31.62 -22.27
CA LEU A 300 53.35 -30.23 -22.53
C LEU A 300 53.26 -29.86 -24.00
N GLU A 301 53.62 -30.76 -24.91
CA GLU A 301 53.50 -30.55 -26.36
C GLU A 301 52.01 -30.50 -26.79
N THR A 302 51.15 -31.32 -26.17
CA THR A 302 49.70 -31.22 -26.36
C THR A 302 49.10 -29.96 -25.73
N GLU A 303 49.62 -29.49 -24.59
CA GLU A 303 49.18 -28.25 -23.93
C GLU A 303 49.67 -26.98 -24.66
N ARG A 304 50.84 -27.05 -25.31
CA ARG A 304 51.38 -26.00 -26.19
C ARG A 304 50.63 -25.91 -27.53
N SER A 305 50.12 -27.03 -28.04
CA SER A 305 49.33 -27.08 -29.28
C SER A 305 47.82 -26.84 -29.07
N GLN A 306 47.32 -27.01 -27.85
CA GLN A 306 46.03 -26.49 -27.40
C GLN A 306 46.13 -24.97 -27.16
N PRO A 307 45.10 -24.16 -27.44
CA PRO A 307 45.09 -22.76 -26.99
C PRO A 307 45.18 -22.75 -25.46
N GLY A 308 46.36 -22.36 -24.95
CA GLY A 308 46.74 -22.57 -23.57
C GLY A 308 45.77 -21.93 -22.56
N PRO A 309 45.80 -22.37 -21.29
CA PRO A 309 44.96 -21.84 -20.22
C PRO A 309 44.97 -20.31 -20.16
N VAL A 310 46.09 -19.66 -20.49
CA VAL A 310 46.24 -18.20 -20.59
C VAL A 310 45.20 -17.57 -21.53
N SER A 311 44.88 -18.16 -22.68
CA SER A 311 43.87 -17.64 -23.60
C SER A 311 42.45 -17.76 -23.02
N ARG A 312 42.16 -18.85 -22.30
CA ARG A 312 40.89 -19.02 -21.56
C ARG A 312 40.78 -18.05 -20.38
N TYR A 313 41.88 -17.83 -19.66
CA TYR A 313 41.97 -16.86 -18.57
C TYR A 313 41.87 -15.43 -19.08
N GLU A 314 42.51 -15.07 -20.18
CA GLU A 314 42.40 -13.74 -20.81
C GLU A 314 40.98 -13.50 -21.33
N SER A 315 40.35 -14.51 -21.96
CA SER A 315 38.96 -14.42 -22.42
C SER A 315 37.99 -14.24 -21.24
N ARG A 316 38.18 -15.01 -20.16
CA ARG A 316 37.40 -14.88 -18.93
C ARG A 316 37.65 -13.56 -18.22
N THR A 317 38.88 -13.05 -18.25
CA THR A 317 39.27 -11.76 -17.66
C THR A 317 38.67 -10.60 -18.47
N ARG A 318 38.68 -10.67 -19.80
CA ARG A 318 38.02 -9.67 -20.66
C ARG A 318 36.50 -9.67 -20.47
N TYR A 319 35.87 -10.84 -20.33
CA TYR A 319 34.45 -10.95 -20.00
C TYR A 319 34.14 -10.37 -18.61
N ALA A 320 34.95 -10.69 -17.60
CA ALA A 320 34.78 -10.16 -16.25
C ALA A 320 34.95 -8.63 -16.21
N GLN A 321 35.94 -8.08 -16.93
CA GLN A 321 36.14 -6.64 -17.07
C GLN A 321 35.00 -5.94 -17.83
N SER A 322 34.46 -6.59 -18.88
CA SER A 322 33.28 -6.08 -19.59
C SER A 322 32.06 -6.03 -18.69
N GLN A 323 31.82 -7.09 -17.91
CA GLN A 323 30.72 -7.16 -16.95
C GLN A 323 30.90 -6.14 -15.81
N GLU A 324 32.13 -5.93 -15.34
CA GLU A 324 32.44 -4.90 -14.34
C GLU A 324 32.23 -3.48 -14.88
N ALA A 325 32.54 -3.23 -16.16
CA ALA A 325 32.29 -1.94 -16.81
C ALA A 325 30.78 -1.67 -16.96
N GLU A 326 30.01 -2.69 -17.33
CA GLU A 326 28.55 -2.62 -17.44
C GLU A 326 27.90 -2.35 -16.07
N LEU A 327 28.32 -3.07 -15.02
CA LEU A 327 27.87 -2.81 -13.65
C LEU A 327 28.21 -1.39 -13.16
N LYS A 328 29.39 -0.86 -13.51
CA LYS A 328 29.77 0.53 -13.17
C LYS A 328 28.89 1.54 -13.90
N GLN A 329 28.54 1.28 -15.16
CA GLN A 329 27.63 2.12 -15.92
C GLN A 329 26.22 2.10 -15.31
N ASP A 330 25.71 0.93 -14.95
CA ASP A 330 24.42 0.78 -14.28
C ASP A 330 24.39 1.50 -12.93
N LEU A 331 25.46 1.37 -12.13
CA LEU A 331 25.60 2.11 -10.87
C LEU A 331 25.59 3.63 -11.09
N HIS A 332 26.22 4.12 -12.15
CA HIS A 332 26.19 5.53 -12.50
C HIS A 332 24.78 5.99 -12.89
N ASN A 333 24.09 5.20 -13.72
CA ASN A 333 22.71 5.46 -14.14
C ASN A 333 21.75 5.49 -12.94
N LEU A 334 21.82 4.49 -12.05
CA LEU A 334 21.02 4.43 -10.83
C LEU A 334 21.31 5.63 -9.91
N ARG A 335 22.58 6.02 -9.80
CA ARG A 335 22.97 7.19 -8.99
C ARG A 335 22.42 8.49 -9.56
N SER A 336 22.43 8.65 -10.89
CA SER A 336 21.82 9.79 -11.57
C SER A 336 20.31 9.82 -11.34
N GLN A 337 19.64 8.69 -11.52
CA GLN A 337 18.20 8.56 -11.31
C GLN A 337 17.80 8.84 -9.84
N ALA A 338 18.59 8.36 -8.88
CA ALA A 338 18.39 8.67 -7.46
C ALA A 338 18.50 10.18 -7.17
N GLN A 339 19.44 10.87 -7.83
CA GLN A 339 19.61 12.31 -7.70
C GLN A 339 18.44 13.08 -8.33
N GLU A 340 17.91 12.63 -9.46
CA GLU A 340 16.70 13.21 -10.06
C GLU A 340 15.48 13.05 -9.15
N TYR A 341 15.27 11.86 -8.56
CA TYR A 341 14.18 11.65 -7.62
C TYR A 341 14.34 12.50 -6.35
N LYS A 342 15.57 12.69 -5.88
CA LYS A 342 15.86 13.62 -4.78
C LYS A 342 15.47 15.05 -5.13
N TYR A 343 15.78 15.52 -6.33
CA TYR A 343 15.38 16.86 -6.79
C TYR A 343 13.86 17.00 -6.91
N LYS A 344 13.19 16.03 -7.54
CA LYS A 344 11.72 16.01 -7.67
C LYS A 344 11.04 16.01 -6.30
N LEU A 345 11.58 15.26 -5.34
CA LEU A 345 11.11 15.25 -3.96
C LEU A 345 11.28 16.64 -3.31
N GLN A 346 12.44 17.27 -3.47
CA GLN A 346 12.68 18.61 -2.92
C GLN A 346 11.73 19.65 -3.52
N GLU A 347 11.47 19.57 -4.82
CA GLU A 347 10.54 20.44 -5.53
C GLU A 347 9.09 20.24 -5.06
N ALA A 348 8.68 18.98 -4.84
CA ALA A 348 7.38 18.64 -4.28
C ALA A 348 7.24 19.15 -2.83
N LEU A 349 8.29 19.04 -2.01
CA LEU A 349 8.32 19.57 -0.64
C LEU A 349 8.15 21.09 -0.64
N GLN A 350 8.85 21.81 -1.52
CA GLN A 350 8.66 23.26 -1.66
C GLN A 350 7.23 23.62 -2.07
N ARG A 351 6.65 22.89 -3.03
CA ARG A 351 5.23 23.09 -3.40
C ARG A 351 4.28 22.85 -2.23
N ASN A 352 4.51 21.80 -1.43
CA ASN A 352 3.70 21.55 -0.24
C ASN A 352 3.76 22.72 0.74
N THR A 353 4.95 23.27 1.02
CA THR A 353 5.05 24.43 1.93
C THR A 353 4.33 25.68 1.39
N ALA A 354 4.31 25.87 0.07
CA ALA A 354 3.54 26.96 -0.54
C ALA A 354 2.03 26.75 -0.40
N LEU A 355 1.55 25.52 -0.66
CA LEU A 355 0.14 25.17 -0.50
C LEU A 355 -0.32 25.28 0.97
N GLU A 356 0.52 24.89 1.93
CA GLU A 356 0.24 25.05 3.36
C GLU A 356 0.05 26.54 3.74
N SER A 357 0.89 27.43 3.21
CA SER A 357 0.73 28.88 3.39
C SER A 357 -0.59 29.40 2.82
N ASP A 358 -0.98 28.93 1.63
CA ASP A 358 -2.26 29.28 1.01
C ASP A 358 -3.45 28.77 1.81
N ILE A 359 -3.38 27.55 2.36
CA ILE A 359 -4.42 27.00 3.25
C ILE A 359 -4.60 27.92 4.46
N VAL A 360 -3.53 28.28 5.16
CA VAL A 360 -3.61 29.18 6.33
C VAL A 360 -4.25 30.52 5.97
N ARG A 361 -3.90 31.08 4.81
CA ARG A 361 -4.50 32.33 4.33
C ARG A 361 -5.99 32.18 4.04
N LEU A 362 -6.39 31.10 3.36
CA LEU A 362 -7.79 30.79 3.04
C LEU A 362 -8.61 30.50 4.29
N GLU A 363 -8.09 29.74 5.24
CA GLU A 363 -8.71 29.53 6.56
C GLU A 363 -8.95 30.87 7.28
N GLY A 364 -7.99 31.79 7.21
CA GLY A 364 -8.13 33.14 7.73
C GLY A 364 -9.25 33.93 7.02
N GLN A 365 -9.41 33.78 5.70
CA GLN A 365 -10.52 34.39 4.95
C GLN A 365 -11.87 33.80 5.36
N ILE A 366 -11.96 32.47 5.46
CA ILE A 366 -13.19 31.77 5.87
C ILE A 366 -13.63 32.24 7.26
N LYS A 367 -12.71 32.35 8.22
CA LYS A 367 -13.02 32.87 9.56
C LYS A 367 -13.63 34.27 9.50
N ARG A 368 -13.05 35.18 8.70
CA ARG A 368 -13.58 36.54 8.54
C ARG A 368 -14.96 36.54 7.89
N TYR A 369 -15.17 35.79 6.81
CA TYR A 369 -16.48 35.71 6.16
C TYR A 369 -17.54 35.10 7.06
N LYS A 370 -17.17 34.12 7.88
CA LYS A 370 -18.06 33.53 8.88
C LYS A 370 -18.52 34.57 9.90
N THR A 371 -17.61 35.36 10.46
CA THR A 371 -17.96 36.44 11.41
C THR A 371 -18.85 37.50 10.75
N ILE A 372 -18.58 37.86 9.50
CA ILE A 372 -19.44 38.81 8.75
C ILE A 372 -20.84 38.22 8.57
N ALA A 373 -20.96 36.95 8.17
CA ALA A 373 -22.25 36.29 8.00
C ALA A 373 -23.03 36.23 9.33
N GLU A 374 -22.39 35.86 10.43
CA GLU A 374 -22.98 35.85 11.77
C GLU A 374 -23.48 37.26 12.19
N SER A 375 -22.72 38.32 11.88
CA SER A 375 -23.14 39.70 12.12
C SER A 375 -24.38 40.09 11.30
N CYS A 376 -24.40 39.74 10.01
CA CYS A 376 -25.55 40.00 9.13
C CYS A 376 -26.81 39.24 9.59
N GLU A 377 -26.67 38.00 10.05
CA GLU A 377 -27.79 37.22 10.61
C GLU A 377 -28.37 37.88 11.88
N GLN A 378 -27.51 38.41 12.76
CA GLN A 378 -27.94 39.14 13.95
C GLN A 378 -28.70 40.42 13.59
N GLU A 379 -28.21 41.19 12.62
CA GLU A 379 -28.89 42.40 12.11
C GLU A 379 -30.25 42.05 11.48
N GLU A 380 -30.33 40.99 10.67
CA GLU A 380 -31.59 40.53 10.08
C GLU A 380 -32.60 40.13 11.18
N ALA A 381 -32.15 39.44 12.22
CA ALA A 381 -32.99 39.07 13.35
C ALA A 381 -33.53 40.30 14.12
N ALA A 382 -32.70 41.33 14.29
CA ALA A 382 -33.10 42.60 14.90
C ALA A 382 -34.14 43.34 14.05
N LEU A 383 -33.92 43.47 12.75
CA LEU A 383 -34.89 44.08 11.83
C LEU A 383 -36.23 43.32 11.81
N LYS A 384 -36.19 41.98 11.84
CA LYS A 384 -37.41 41.16 11.97
C LYS A 384 -38.15 41.44 13.27
N GLN A 385 -37.44 41.74 14.37
CA GLN A 385 -38.05 42.13 15.63
C GLN A 385 -38.68 43.52 15.55
N GLU A 386 -38.01 44.51 14.96
CA GLU A 386 -38.55 45.86 14.74
C GLU A 386 -39.80 45.84 13.87
N ILE A 387 -39.80 45.06 12.77
CA ILE A 387 -40.98 44.85 11.93
C ILE A 387 -42.15 44.33 12.77
N ARG A 388 -41.92 43.33 13.64
CA ARG A 388 -42.96 42.81 14.53
C ARG A 388 -43.47 43.88 15.51
N GLN A 389 -42.60 44.75 16.00
CA GLN A 389 -42.99 45.86 16.88
C GLN A 389 -43.86 46.89 16.14
N HIS A 390 -43.44 47.32 14.95
CA HIS A 390 -44.22 48.26 14.13
C HIS A 390 -45.57 47.69 13.71
N ILE A 391 -45.65 46.40 13.38
CA ILE A 391 -46.94 45.75 13.11
C ILE A 391 -47.87 45.83 14.32
N ARG A 392 -47.35 45.67 15.55
CA ARG A 392 -48.16 45.82 16.78
C ARG A 392 -48.62 47.25 16.97
N GLN A 393 -47.72 48.24 16.82
CA GLN A 393 -48.06 49.66 16.91
C GLN A 393 -49.13 50.06 15.88
N ILE A 394 -49.01 49.58 14.64
CA ILE A 394 -50.02 49.84 13.59
C ILE A 394 -51.38 49.27 14.00
N ARG A 395 -51.43 48.06 14.59
CA ARG A 395 -52.69 47.46 15.07
C ARG A 395 -53.30 48.27 16.22
N GLU A 396 -52.47 48.74 17.15
CA GLU A 396 -52.88 49.57 18.28
C GLU A 396 -53.46 50.91 17.82
N VAL A 397 -52.73 51.67 17.01
CA VAL A 397 -53.20 52.95 16.44
C VAL A 397 -54.46 52.76 15.60
N LYS A 398 -54.57 51.65 14.86
CA LYS A 398 -55.82 51.32 14.14
C LYS A 398 -57.00 51.09 15.09
N SER A 399 -56.78 50.42 16.22
CA SER A 399 -57.81 50.22 17.25
C SER A 399 -58.26 51.56 17.82
N GLU A 400 -57.31 52.42 18.19
CA GLU A 400 -57.60 53.78 18.69
C GLU A 400 -58.38 54.61 17.67
N LEU A 401 -58.01 54.54 16.39
CA LEU A 401 -58.72 55.21 15.32
C LEU A 401 -60.18 54.75 15.22
N GLU A 402 -60.44 53.45 15.32
CA GLU A 402 -61.81 52.92 15.32
C GLU A 402 -62.60 53.39 16.56
N ASP A 403 -61.98 53.41 17.74
CA ASP A 403 -62.59 53.97 18.95
C ASP A 403 -62.93 55.47 18.79
N TYR A 404 -62.02 56.25 18.21
CA TYR A 404 -62.27 57.65 17.89
C TYR A 404 -63.37 57.84 16.83
N LYS A 405 -63.45 56.97 15.82
CA LYS A 405 -64.57 57.01 14.86
C LYS A 405 -65.91 56.73 15.52
N VAL A 406 -65.99 55.74 16.41
CA VAL A 406 -67.21 55.40 17.15
C VAL A 406 -67.65 56.55 18.06
N THR A 407 -66.70 57.16 18.79
CA THR A 407 -66.98 58.31 19.65
C THR A 407 -67.40 59.54 18.85
N ASN A 408 -66.73 59.83 17.72
CA ASN A 408 -67.10 60.93 16.83
C ASN A 408 -68.51 60.71 16.26
N ALA A 409 -68.83 59.50 15.78
CA ALA A 409 -70.18 59.17 15.33
C ALA A 409 -71.23 59.37 16.45
N ARG A 410 -70.90 59.06 17.71
CA ARG A 410 -71.79 59.33 18.86
C ARG A 410 -71.98 60.82 19.10
N LEU A 411 -70.91 61.62 19.03
CA LEU A 411 -70.96 63.07 19.19
C LEU A 411 -71.75 63.72 18.07
N GLN A 412 -71.54 63.28 16.83
CA GLN A 412 -72.28 63.77 15.67
C GLN A 412 -73.78 63.54 15.82
N ARG A 413 -74.20 62.35 16.26
CA ARG A 413 -75.61 62.08 16.59
C ARG A 413 -76.16 62.98 17.70
N LYS A 414 -75.35 63.42 18.66
CA LYS A 414 -75.77 64.38 19.70
C LYS A 414 -75.92 65.78 19.10
N LEU A 415 -74.98 66.20 18.26
CA LEU A 415 -75.05 67.47 17.54
C LEU A 415 -76.31 67.53 16.67
N ASP A 416 -76.58 66.49 15.87
CA ASP A 416 -77.77 66.41 15.03
C ASP A 416 -79.08 66.50 15.84
N LYS A 417 -79.09 65.96 17.07
CA LYS A 417 -80.24 66.09 17.99
C LYS A 417 -80.39 67.51 18.51
N LEU A 418 -79.28 68.16 18.86
CA LEU A 418 -79.28 69.55 19.30
C LEU A 418 -79.70 70.50 18.18
N ASP A 419 -79.20 70.31 16.96
CA ASP A 419 -79.60 71.07 15.78
C ASP A 419 -81.08 70.88 15.49
N ARG A 420 -81.61 69.65 15.57
CA ARG A 420 -83.06 69.41 15.45
C ARG A 420 -83.88 70.06 16.56
N SER A 421 -83.32 70.20 17.77
CA SER A 421 -83.97 70.89 18.89
C SER A 421 -83.85 72.42 18.84
N SER A 422 -82.83 72.96 18.15
CA SER A 422 -82.64 74.39 17.94
C SER A 422 -83.48 74.91 16.76
N VAL A 423 -83.86 74.04 15.83
CA VAL A 423 -84.82 74.31 14.76
C VAL A 423 -86.26 74.18 15.29
N ALA A 424 -86.60 75.00 16.29
CA ALA A 424 -87.93 75.59 16.40
C ALA A 424 -87.93 76.87 15.56
N PRO A 425 -89.05 77.27 14.92
CA PRO A 425 -89.01 78.12 13.75
C PRO A 425 -88.77 79.58 14.14
N THR A 426 -87.54 80.05 13.97
CA THR A 426 -87.29 81.44 13.61
C THR A 426 -86.59 81.44 12.28
N SER A 427 -87.34 81.80 11.25
CA SER A 427 -86.85 82.20 9.94
C SER A 427 -85.63 83.11 10.09
N LEU A 428 -84.59 82.90 9.29
CA LEU A 428 -84.06 83.88 8.34
C LEU A 428 -82.80 83.33 7.64
N VAL A 429 -82.94 83.23 6.32
CA VAL A 429 -81.95 83.57 5.28
C VAL A 429 -80.61 82.84 5.24
N SER A 430 -80.50 82.09 4.15
CA SER A 430 -79.32 81.55 3.48
C SER A 430 -78.16 82.54 3.29
N THR A 431 -76.93 82.06 3.51
CA THR A 431 -75.80 82.42 2.64
C THR A 431 -74.73 81.33 2.62
N SER A 432 -74.33 80.98 1.40
CA SER A 432 -73.21 80.14 1.00
C SER A 432 -71.90 80.48 1.70
N LEU A 433 -71.06 79.46 1.94
CA LEU A 433 -69.69 79.36 1.40
C LEU A 433 -69.05 78.04 1.87
N ARG A 434 -68.96 77.09 0.93
CA ARG A 434 -68.06 75.94 1.00
C ARG A 434 -66.67 76.37 0.55
N ASN A 435 -65.66 75.70 1.11
CA ASN A 435 -64.24 75.62 0.72
C ASN A 435 -63.25 76.46 1.53
N ALA A 436 -62.75 75.86 2.61
CA ALA A 436 -61.39 76.07 3.08
C ALA A 436 -60.93 74.80 3.82
N ARG A 437 -60.25 73.89 3.12
CA ARG A 437 -59.47 72.78 3.68
C ARG A 437 -58.53 72.25 2.62
N ASP A 438 -57.29 72.73 2.62
CA ASP A 438 -56.08 71.95 2.90
C ASP A 438 -54.85 72.66 2.35
N SER A 439 -54.03 73.20 3.26
CA SER A 439 -52.64 73.57 2.99
C SER A 439 -51.92 73.73 4.33
N SER A 440 -51.64 72.61 5.00
CA SER A 440 -50.56 72.54 5.99
C SER A 440 -50.27 71.08 6.35
N ALA A 441 -49.27 70.50 5.69
CA ALA A 441 -48.49 69.41 6.27
C ALA A 441 -47.02 69.81 6.19
N HIS A 442 -46.47 70.08 7.37
CA HIS A 442 -45.07 70.38 7.62
C HIS A 442 -44.19 69.13 7.44
N ARG A 443 -42.90 69.45 7.28
CA ARG A 443 -41.68 68.62 7.32
C ARG A 443 -41.73 67.36 8.17
#